data_AF-A0A6A4V7G3-F1
#
_entry.id   AF-A0A6A4V7G3-F1
#
_cell.length_a   1.000
_cell.length_b   1.000
_cell.length_c   1.000
_cell.angle_alpha   90.00
_cell.angle_beta   90.00
_cell.angle_gamma   90.00
#
_symmetry.space_group_name_H-M   'P 1'
#
loop_
_entity.id
_entity.type
_entity.pdbx_description
1 polymer ?
#
loop_
_entity_poly.entity_id
_entity_poly.type
_entity_poly.pdbx_seq_one_letter_code
_entity_poly.pdbx_strand_id
1 'polypeptide(L)'
;MVETTKRDLQVLREGFQPVFETATELSDALDVEVAMPRTCKKQTQRANAPAENTEEHYLRNIFLPVVDAVISELTRRFPDSYPGKDLLVIPSRLGDVTTVLNAAKTYEADLPSPTCLGPELTSWRARWAEVEASERPSSALEALNRCSCSIHPNI
;
A
#
# COMPACT_ATOMS: atom_id res chain seq x y z
N MET A 1 -2.23 -6.83 0.63
CA MET A 1 -2.48 -5.42 0.26
C MET A 1 -1.31 -4.88 -0.53
N VAL A 2 -0.12 -4.68 0.07
CA VAL A 2 1.06 -4.17 -0.66
C VAL A 2 1.46 -5.07 -1.84
N GLU A 3 1.54 -6.39 -1.66
CA GLU A 3 1.87 -7.31 -2.75
C GLU A 3 0.82 -7.33 -3.88
N THR A 4 -0.45 -7.17 -3.52
CA THR A 4 -1.54 -7.03 -4.49
C THR A 4 -1.33 -5.76 -5.32
N THR A 5 -1.07 -4.62 -4.67
CA THR A 5 -0.78 -3.35 -5.33
C THR A 5 0.47 -3.42 -6.21
N LYS A 6 1.55 -4.08 -5.75
CA LYS A 6 2.75 -4.31 -6.58
C LYS A 6 2.41 -5.10 -7.84
N ARG A 7 1.61 -6.15 -7.72
CA ARG A 7 1.15 -6.97 -8.86
C ARG A 7 0.30 -6.14 -9.82
N ASP A 8 -0.65 -5.37 -9.31
CA ASP A 8 -1.52 -4.52 -10.13
C ASP A 8 -0.69 -3.46 -10.89
N LEU A 9 0.32 -2.87 -10.25
CA LEU A 9 1.25 -1.95 -10.90
C LEU A 9 2.12 -2.63 -11.96
N GLN A 10 2.51 -3.89 -11.78
CA GLN A 10 3.24 -4.65 -12.79
C GLN A 10 2.36 -4.93 -14.02
N VAL A 11 1.10 -5.33 -13.81
CA VAL A 11 0.13 -5.51 -14.90
C VAL A 11 -0.09 -4.19 -15.63
N LEU A 12 -0.24 -3.08 -14.90
CA LEU A 12 -0.39 -1.75 -15.49
C LEU A 12 0.86 -1.34 -16.28
N ARG A 13 2.05 -1.68 -15.79
CA ARG A 13 3.33 -1.43 -16.46
C ARG A 13 3.38 -2.09 -17.85
N GLU A 14 2.79 -3.27 -17.98
CA GLU A 14 2.69 -4.02 -19.25
C GLU A 14 1.52 -3.51 -20.12
N GLY A 15 0.46 -2.97 -19.51
CA GLY A 15 -0.74 -2.47 -20.18
C GLY A 15 -0.93 -0.95 -20.05
N PHE A 16 -0.10 -0.16 -20.73
CA PHE A 16 -0.17 1.31 -20.68
C PHE A 16 -1.35 1.92 -21.44
N GLN A 17 -1.79 1.29 -22.54
CA GLN A 17 -2.77 1.88 -23.47
C GLN A 17 -4.06 2.39 -22.78
N PRO A 18 -4.71 1.63 -21.88
CA PRO A 18 -5.92 2.12 -21.19
C PRO A 18 -5.68 3.36 -20.32
N VAL A 19 -4.47 3.49 -19.76
CA VAL A 19 -4.08 4.66 -18.96
C VAL A 19 -3.95 5.89 -19.85
N PHE A 20 -3.34 5.72 -21.03
CA PHE A 20 -3.19 6.79 -22.00
C PHE A 20 -4.52 7.25 -22.58
N GLU A 21 -5.41 6.31 -22.91
CA GLU A 21 -6.78 6.59 -23.36
C GLU A 21 -7.55 7.40 -22.31
N THR A 22 -7.57 6.93 -21.05
CA THR A 22 -8.23 7.65 -19.94
C THR A 22 -7.66 9.06 -19.75
N ALA A 23 -6.34 9.22 -19.85
CA ALA A 23 -5.69 10.52 -19.73
C ALA A 23 -6.05 11.46 -20.89
N THR A 24 -6.22 10.91 -22.10
CA THR A 24 -6.61 11.67 -23.29
C THR A 24 -8.07 12.12 -23.19
N GLU A 25 -8.98 11.24 -22.78
CA GLU A 25 -10.40 11.58 -22.53
C GLU A 25 -10.53 12.70 -21.49
N LEU A 26 -9.74 12.65 -20.41
CA LEU A 26 -9.71 13.70 -19.40
C LEU A 26 -9.16 15.02 -19.95
N SER A 27 -8.15 14.96 -20.81
CA SER A 27 -7.55 16.14 -21.43
C SER A 27 -8.52 16.81 -22.39
N ASP A 28 -9.24 16.01 -23.19
CA ASP A 28 -10.31 16.49 -24.09
C ASP A 28 -11.44 17.17 -23.29
N ALA A 29 -11.84 16.58 -22.16
CA ALA A 29 -12.85 17.18 -21.27
C ALA A 29 -12.41 18.52 -20.65
N LEU A 30 -11.10 18.75 -20.54
CA LEU A 30 -10.49 19.97 -20.01
C LEU A 30 -10.05 20.94 -21.10
N ASP A 31 -10.28 20.64 -22.38
CA ASP A 31 -9.81 21.39 -23.55
C ASP A 31 -8.28 21.60 -23.54
N VAL A 32 -7.55 20.55 -23.13
CA VAL A 32 -6.08 20.52 -23.08
C VAL A 32 -5.54 19.62 -24.17
N GLU A 33 -4.69 20.17 -25.04
CA GLU A 33 -4.05 19.39 -26.11
C GLU A 33 -3.00 18.41 -25.56
N VAL A 34 -3.16 17.12 -25.89
CA VAL A 34 -2.16 16.09 -25.61
C VAL A 34 -1.09 16.09 -26.70
N ALA A 35 -0.10 16.96 -26.54
CA ALA A 35 1.06 17.04 -27.44
C ALA A 35 2.35 16.52 -26.78
N MET A 36 3.30 16.10 -27.61
CA MET A 36 4.65 15.80 -27.15
C MET A 36 5.32 17.10 -26.64
N PRO A 37 5.79 17.14 -25.38
CA PRO A 37 6.53 18.28 -24.85
C PRO A 37 7.78 18.59 -25.68
N ARG A 38 8.17 19.87 -25.72
CA ARG A 38 9.42 20.28 -26.38
C ARG A 38 10.63 19.57 -25.75
N THR A 39 11.33 18.76 -26.54
CA THR A 39 12.56 18.10 -26.14
C THR A 39 13.77 18.98 -26.52
N CYS A 40 14.64 19.25 -25.55
CA CYS A 40 15.85 20.05 -25.77
C CYS A 40 16.99 19.17 -26.30
N LYS A 41 17.76 19.66 -27.29
CA LYS A 41 18.92 18.93 -27.87
C LYS A 41 20.00 18.55 -26.85
N LYS A 42 20.10 19.27 -25.74
CA LYS A 42 20.97 18.96 -24.60
C LYS A 42 20.13 19.00 -23.33
N GLN A 43 19.90 17.83 -22.73
CA GLN A 43 19.31 17.69 -21.42
C GLN A 43 20.24 16.85 -20.57
N THR A 44 20.84 17.45 -19.53
CA THR A 44 21.84 16.79 -18.66
C THR A 44 21.25 16.27 -17.36
N GLN A 45 20.02 16.67 -17.01
CA GLN A 45 19.40 16.41 -15.70
C GLN A 45 18.34 15.29 -15.72
N ARG A 46 17.80 14.92 -16.88
CA ARG A 46 16.87 13.78 -17.04
C ARG A 46 17.20 13.03 -18.32
N ALA A 47 17.18 11.70 -18.24
CA ALA A 47 17.17 10.85 -19.41
C ALA A 47 15.83 11.06 -20.13
N ASN A 48 15.89 11.43 -21.41
CA ASN A 48 14.72 11.50 -22.27
C ASN A 48 14.94 10.46 -23.39
N ALA A 49 14.28 9.31 -23.26
CA ALA A 49 14.32 8.26 -24.26
C ALA A 49 13.66 8.76 -25.55
N PRO A 50 14.26 8.50 -26.72
CA PRO A 50 13.64 8.82 -28.00
C PRO A 50 12.23 8.23 -28.11
N ALA A 51 11.32 8.97 -28.73
CA ALA A 51 9.95 8.56 -29.00
C ALA A 51 9.49 9.15 -30.33
N GLU A 52 8.74 8.36 -31.09
CA GLU A 52 8.23 8.64 -32.43
C GLU A 52 6.88 9.38 -32.38
N ASN A 53 6.11 9.16 -31.31
CA ASN A 53 4.81 9.80 -31.11
C ASN A 53 4.57 10.20 -29.64
N THR A 54 3.50 10.96 -29.40
CA THR A 54 3.14 11.48 -28.09
C THR A 54 2.92 10.38 -27.05
N GLU A 55 2.21 9.31 -27.42
CA GLU A 55 1.93 8.17 -26.53
C GLU A 55 3.22 7.51 -26.06
N GLU A 56 4.13 7.18 -26.99
CA GLU A 56 5.41 6.56 -26.71
C GLU A 56 6.31 7.46 -25.84
N HIS A 57 6.23 8.78 -26.01
CA HIS A 57 6.93 9.72 -25.14
C HIS A 57 6.41 9.66 -23.71
N TYR A 58 5.09 9.71 -23.49
CA TYR A 58 4.51 9.59 -22.16
C TYR A 58 4.78 8.22 -21.54
N LEU A 59 4.71 7.15 -22.33
CA LEU A 59 5.08 5.80 -21.89
C LEU A 59 6.52 5.77 -21.34
N ARG A 60 7.50 6.17 -22.17
CA ARG A 60 8.92 5.98 -21.87
C ARG A 60 9.46 6.96 -20.84
N ASN A 61 9.00 8.21 -20.87
CA ASN A 61 9.64 9.29 -20.13
C ASN A 61 8.87 9.71 -18.86
N ILE A 62 7.61 9.30 -18.74
CA ILE A 62 6.77 9.64 -17.59
C ILE A 62 6.27 8.37 -16.91
N PHE A 63 5.49 7.55 -17.62
CA PHE A 63 4.78 6.43 -17.04
C PHE A 63 5.72 5.35 -16.49
N LEU A 64 6.62 4.80 -17.33
CA LEU A 64 7.56 3.76 -16.90
C LEU A 64 8.44 4.23 -15.73
N PRO A 65 9.09 5.42 -15.77
CA PRO A 65 9.88 5.91 -14.64
C PRO A 65 9.08 6.07 -13.36
N VAL A 66 7.82 6.54 -13.43
CA VAL A 66 6.97 6.72 -12.25
C VAL A 66 6.56 5.37 -11.68
N VAL A 67 6.08 4.44 -12.50
CA VAL A 67 5.65 3.11 -12.05
C VAL A 67 6.84 2.34 -11.45
N ASP A 68 8.00 2.37 -12.10
CA ASP A 68 9.22 1.73 -11.60
C ASP A 68 9.68 2.34 -10.28
N ALA A 69 9.62 3.68 -10.15
CA ALA A 69 9.94 4.35 -8.89
C ALA A 69 8.97 3.98 -7.76
N VAL A 70 7.66 3.90 -8.04
CA VAL A 70 6.65 3.52 -7.05
C VAL A 70 6.84 2.06 -6.61
N ILE A 71 7.06 1.14 -7.56
CA ILE A 71 7.33 -0.28 -7.24
C ILE A 71 8.61 -0.40 -6.39
N SER A 72 9.66 0.34 -6.75
CA SER A 72 10.93 0.37 -6.01
C SER A 72 10.72 0.88 -4.58
N GLU A 73 10.00 2.00 -4.40
CA GLU A 73 9.70 2.54 -3.08
C GLU A 73 8.83 1.59 -2.24
N LEU A 74 7.82 0.95 -2.84
CA LEU A 74 7.01 -0.06 -2.14
C LEU A 74 7.87 -1.24 -1.69
N THR A 75 8.79 -1.70 -2.54
CA THR A 75 9.70 -2.80 -2.20
C THR A 75 10.68 -2.40 -1.10
N ARG A 76 11.21 -1.18 -1.16
CA ARG A 76 12.15 -0.64 -0.18
C ARG A 76 11.51 -0.41 1.19
N ARG A 77 10.28 0.10 1.23
CA ARG A 77 9.56 0.42 2.48
C ARG A 77 8.90 -0.80 3.11
N PHE A 78 8.43 -1.73 2.28
CA PHE A 78 7.76 -2.96 2.70
C PHE A 78 8.47 -4.18 2.14
N PRO A 79 9.70 -4.48 2.60
CA PRO A 79 10.36 -5.74 2.29
C PRO A 79 9.59 -6.92 2.91
N ASP A 80 9.86 -8.14 2.45
CA ASP A 80 9.23 -9.34 3.02
C ASP A 80 9.55 -9.55 4.51
N SER A 81 10.64 -8.96 5.00
CA SER A 81 11.02 -8.95 6.41
C SER A 81 10.33 -7.86 7.23
N TYR A 82 9.47 -7.02 6.63
CA TYR A 82 8.77 -5.94 7.32
C TYR A 82 7.84 -6.51 8.42
N PRO A 83 8.11 -6.26 9.71
CA PRO A 83 7.40 -6.90 10.81
C PRO A 83 5.93 -6.48 10.88
N GLY A 84 5.59 -5.28 10.41
CA GLY A 84 4.20 -4.80 10.40
C GLY A 84 3.25 -5.64 9.54
N LYS A 85 3.75 -6.47 8.61
CA LYS A 85 2.90 -7.40 7.84
C LYS A 85 2.24 -8.47 8.72
N ASP A 86 2.87 -8.79 9.84
CA ASP A 86 2.50 -9.84 10.78
C ASP A 86 1.74 -9.28 12.00
N LEU A 87 1.63 -7.94 12.13
CA LEU A 87 0.83 -7.24 13.15
C LEU A 87 -0.66 -7.20 12.82
N LEU A 88 -1.24 -8.37 12.58
CA LEU A 88 -2.63 -8.51 12.16
C LEU A 88 -3.60 -8.51 13.37
N VAL A 89 -3.90 -7.32 13.89
CA VAL A 89 -4.80 -7.13 15.06
C VAL A 89 -6.25 -6.77 14.68
N ILE A 90 -6.51 -6.51 13.40
CA ILE A 90 -7.87 -6.20 12.90
C ILE A 90 -8.74 -7.47 13.04
N PRO A 91 -9.92 -7.40 13.69
CA PRO A 91 -10.78 -8.55 14.00
C PRO A 91 -11.09 -9.50 12.83
N SER A 92 -11.37 -8.95 11.65
CA SER A 92 -11.64 -9.74 10.43
C SER A 92 -10.42 -10.48 9.87
N ARG A 93 -9.20 -10.15 10.32
CA ARG A 93 -7.94 -10.67 9.79
C ARG A 93 -6.96 -11.09 10.90
N LEU A 94 -7.46 -11.45 12.08
CA LEU A 94 -6.60 -11.74 13.24
C LEU A 94 -5.53 -12.80 12.91
N GLY A 95 -4.26 -12.40 13.00
CA GLY A 95 -3.11 -13.29 12.84
C GLY A 95 -2.87 -14.15 14.08
N ASP A 96 -2.01 -15.16 13.97
CA ASP A 96 -1.63 -16.02 15.11
C ASP A 96 -1.01 -15.20 16.26
N VAL A 97 -1.36 -15.53 17.51
CA VAL A 97 -0.84 -14.82 18.70
C VAL A 97 0.68 -14.88 18.72
N THR A 98 1.27 -16.03 18.39
CA THR A 98 2.74 -16.20 18.38
C THR A 98 3.37 -15.32 17.31
N THR A 99 2.77 -15.29 16.11
CA THR A 99 3.23 -14.48 14.99
C THR A 99 3.15 -12.98 15.31
N VAL A 100 2.00 -12.53 15.81
CA VAL A 100 1.78 -11.12 16.19
C VAL A 100 2.73 -10.72 17.32
N LEU A 101 2.92 -11.55 18.34
CA LEU A 101 3.85 -11.27 19.44
C LEU A 101 5.30 -11.18 18.95
N ASN A 102 5.72 -12.05 18.04
CA ASN A 102 7.07 -11.98 17.48
C ASN A 102 7.27 -10.71 16.67
N ALA A 103 6.27 -10.27 15.90
CA ALA A 103 6.32 -9.01 15.16
C ALA A 103 6.31 -7.79 16.10
N ALA A 104 5.54 -7.85 17.18
CA ALA A 104 5.42 -6.75 18.14
C ALA A 104 6.71 -6.47 18.92
N LYS A 105 7.61 -7.45 19.04
CA LYS A 105 8.95 -7.23 19.63
C LYS A 105 9.73 -6.11 18.93
N THR A 106 9.52 -5.89 17.63
CA THR A 106 10.17 -4.78 16.92
C THR A 106 9.69 -3.41 17.42
N TYR A 107 8.46 -3.33 17.93
CA TYR A 107 7.80 -2.10 18.37
C TYR A 107 7.65 -2.04 19.89
N GLU A 108 8.41 -2.86 20.64
CA GLU A 108 8.27 -2.99 22.09
C GLU A 108 8.41 -1.66 22.82
N ALA A 109 9.27 -0.77 22.34
CA ALA A 109 9.46 0.58 22.91
C ALA A 109 8.27 1.52 22.69
N ASP A 110 7.44 1.25 21.68
CA ASP A 110 6.27 2.05 21.34
C ASP A 110 4.99 1.57 22.07
N LEU A 111 5.06 0.40 22.71
CA LEU A 111 3.92 -0.20 23.41
C LEU A 111 3.77 0.37 24.82
N PRO A 112 2.54 0.76 25.24
CA PRO A 112 2.31 1.27 26.58
C PRO A 112 2.50 0.22 27.68
N SER A 113 2.26 -1.06 27.39
CA SER A 113 2.44 -2.16 28.36
C SER A 113 2.80 -3.46 27.65
N PRO A 114 4.06 -3.63 27.18
CA PRO A 114 4.46 -4.74 26.32
C PRO A 114 4.20 -6.13 26.94
N THR A 115 4.34 -6.25 28.26
CA THR A 115 4.12 -7.51 29.00
C THR A 115 2.65 -7.95 28.99
N CYS A 116 1.72 -7.01 28.78
CA CYS A 116 0.28 -7.28 28.75
C CYS A 116 -0.23 -7.67 27.35
N LEU A 117 0.56 -7.45 26.29
CA LEU A 117 0.13 -7.69 24.92
C LEU A 117 -0.28 -9.15 24.65
N GLY A 118 0.41 -10.15 25.22
CA GLY A 118 0.06 -11.56 25.03
C GLY A 118 -1.33 -11.94 25.57
N PRO A 119 -1.58 -11.66 26.86
CA PRO A 119 -2.92 -11.78 27.44
C PRO A 119 -3.98 -10.95 26.69
N GLU A 120 -3.66 -9.72 26.29
CA GLU A 120 -4.57 -8.86 25.51
C GLU A 120 -4.96 -9.47 24.17
N LEU A 121 -4.00 -9.99 23.39
CA LEU A 121 -4.27 -10.64 22.11
C LEU A 121 -5.15 -11.89 22.28
N THR A 122 -4.95 -12.63 23.38
CA THR A 122 -5.76 -13.81 23.72
C THR A 122 -7.20 -13.41 24.03
N SER A 123 -7.38 -12.40 24.89
CA SER A 123 -8.69 -11.82 25.21
C SER A 123 -9.38 -11.23 23.98
N TRP A 124 -8.63 -10.48 23.17
CA TRP A 124 -9.12 -9.88 21.93
C TRP A 124 -9.62 -10.93 20.94
N ARG A 125 -8.88 -12.03 20.77
CA ARG A 125 -9.32 -13.17 19.96
C ARG A 125 -10.57 -13.83 20.51
N ALA A 126 -10.64 -14.10 21.81
CA ALA A 126 -11.80 -14.72 22.44
C ALA A 126 -13.05 -13.87 22.22
N ARG A 127 -12.94 -12.54 22.41
CA ARG A 127 -14.02 -11.59 22.16
C ARG A 127 -14.58 -11.70 20.74
N TRP A 128 -13.71 -11.74 19.73
CA TRP A 128 -14.16 -11.77 18.34
C TRP A 128 -14.52 -13.18 17.86
N ALA A 129 -14.13 -14.24 18.58
CA ALA A 129 -14.54 -15.61 18.29
C ALA A 129 -16.05 -15.81 18.45
N GLU A 130 -16.68 -15.08 19.37
CA GLU A 130 -18.13 -15.10 19.62
C GLU A 130 -18.94 -14.31 18.57
N VAL A 131 -18.27 -13.49 17.76
CA VAL A 131 -18.90 -12.65 16.74
C VAL A 131 -18.74 -13.30 15.37
N GLU A 132 -19.84 -13.33 14.61
CA GLU A 132 -19.87 -13.83 13.24
C GLU A 132 -18.84 -13.12 12.35
N ALA A 133 -18.18 -13.87 11.47
CA ALA A 133 -17.07 -13.35 10.67
C ALA A 133 -17.45 -12.13 9.80
N SER A 134 -18.71 -12.06 9.33
CA SER A 134 -19.25 -10.95 8.55
C SER A 134 -19.46 -9.66 9.36
N GLU A 135 -19.60 -9.75 10.68
CA GLU A 135 -19.85 -8.61 11.57
C GLU A 135 -18.59 -8.08 12.25
N ARG A 136 -17.46 -8.77 12.03
CA ARG A 136 -16.16 -8.38 12.57
C ARG A 136 -15.63 -7.14 11.86
N PRO A 137 -15.08 -6.18 12.61
CA PRO A 137 -14.48 -4.99 12.03
C PRO A 137 -13.46 -5.31 10.93
N SER A 138 -13.60 -4.60 9.80
CA SER A 138 -12.73 -4.76 8.62
C SER A 138 -11.64 -3.70 8.49
N SER A 139 -11.75 -2.63 9.30
CA SER A 139 -10.79 -1.52 9.34
C SER A 139 -10.27 -1.29 10.76
N ALA A 140 -9.09 -0.70 10.87
CA ALA A 140 -8.52 -0.32 12.16
C ALA A 140 -9.42 0.68 12.91
N LEU A 141 -10.05 1.62 12.18
CA LEU A 141 -10.95 2.63 12.78
C LEU A 141 -12.18 1.97 13.41
N GLU A 142 -12.80 1.03 12.71
CA GLU A 142 -13.97 0.31 13.23
C GLU A 142 -13.59 -0.58 14.43
N ALA A 143 -12.43 -1.24 14.34
CA ALA A 143 -11.90 -2.04 15.45
C ALA A 143 -11.65 -1.18 16.69
N LEU A 144 -11.06 0.01 16.51
CA LEU A 144 -10.77 0.96 17.58
C LEU A 144 -12.03 1.48 18.25
N ASN A 145 -13.07 1.82 17.48
CA ASN A 145 -14.37 2.26 18.04
C ASN A 145 -15.04 1.20 18.92
N ARG A 146 -14.73 -0.07 18.68
CA ARG A 146 -15.22 -1.19 19.50
C ARG A 146 -14.17 -1.62 20.54
N CYS A 147 -12.93 -1.16 20.48
CA CYS A 147 -11.88 -1.50 21.42
C CYS A 147 -12.06 -0.75 22.75
N SER A 148 -11.84 -1.45 23.86
CA SER A 148 -11.81 -0.80 25.18
C SER A 148 -10.37 -0.54 25.55
N CYS A 149 -9.92 0.71 25.48
CA CYS A 149 -8.53 1.10 25.79
C CYS A 149 -8.12 0.74 27.23
N SER A 150 -9.07 0.54 28.15
CA SER A 150 -8.81 0.07 29.51
C SER A 150 -8.47 -1.42 29.58
N ILE A 151 -8.92 -2.22 28.62
CA ILE A 151 -8.77 -3.69 28.61
C ILE A 151 -7.65 -4.10 27.64
N HIS A 152 -7.53 -3.40 26.52
CA HIS A 152 -6.54 -3.68 25.48
C HIS A 152 -5.74 -2.42 25.15
N PRO A 153 -4.90 -1.91 26.06
CA PRO A 153 -4.12 -0.70 25.84
C PRO A 153 -3.11 -0.81 24.68
N ASN A 154 -2.72 -2.02 24.26
CA ASN A 154 -1.78 -2.23 23.15
C ASN A 154 -2.46 -2.58 21.81
N ILE A 155 -3.80 -2.65 21.75
CA ILE A 155 -4.58 -3.08 20.56
C ILE A 155 -5.32 -1.92 19.90
#